data_AF-B8FC42-F1
#
_entry.id   AF-B8FC42-F1
#
_cell.length_a   1.000
_cell.length_b   1.000
_cell.length_c   1.000
_cell.angle_alpha   90.00
_cell.angle_beta   90.00
_cell.angle_gamma   90.00
#
_symmetry.space_group_name_H-M   'P 1'
#
loop_
_entity.id
_entity.type
_entity.pdbx_description
1 polymer ?
#
loop_
_entity_poly.entity_id
_entity_poly.type
_entity_poly.pdbx_seq_one_letter_code
_entity_poly.pdbx_strand_id
1 'polypeptide(L)'
;MNEARAIVKGHIADLKPKKNELAGRIAANLRAVKNTLAASAVTPIDQLDIEGAAVHLSEAAALKAEYLETCGKIAALERELE
;
A
#
# COMPACT_ATOMS: atom_id res chain seq x y z
N MET A 1 -32.88 -2.56 11.71
CA MET A 1 -32.32 -2.03 10.44
C MET A 1 -31.24 -0.97 10.67
N ASN A 2 -31.42 0.00 11.59
CA ASN A 2 -30.41 1.03 11.87
C ASN A 2 -29.11 0.51 12.50
N GLU A 3 -29.18 -0.52 13.35
CA GLU A 3 -28.01 -1.07 14.06
C GLU A 3 -27.03 -1.79 13.12
N ALA A 4 -27.53 -2.66 12.23
CA ALA A 4 -26.71 -3.33 11.22
C ALA A 4 -25.99 -2.33 10.29
N ARG A 5 -26.70 -1.27 9.88
CA ARG A 5 -26.13 -0.19 9.05
C ARG A 5 -25.04 0.59 9.79
N ALA A 6 -25.19 0.79 11.10
CA ALA A 6 -24.18 1.45 11.93
C ALA A 6 -22.93 0.57 12.09
N ILE A 7 -23.10 -0.74 12.28
CA ILE A 7 -21.99 -1.71 12.38
C ILE A 7 -21.15 -1.72 11.09
N VAL A 8 -21.80 -1.84 9.93
CA VAL A 8 -21.09 -1.86 8.62
C VAL A 8 -20.31 -0.56 8.39
N LYS A 9 -20.89 0.60 8.74
CA LYS A 9 -20.17 1.88 8.70
C LYS A 9 -18.97 1.93 9.63
N GLY A 10 -19.07 1.33 10.81
CA GLY A 10 -17.95 1.18 11.75
C GLY A 10 -16.80 0.40 11.13
N HIS A 11 -17.07 -0.77 10.55
CA HIS A 11 -16.05 -1.57 9.86
C HIS A 11 -15.37 -0.81 8.71
N ILE A 12 -16.12 -0.04 7.91
CA ILE A 12 -15.54 0.81 6.86
C ILE A 12 -14.64 1.89 7.47
N ALA A 13 -15.06 2.50 8.59
CA ALA A 13 -14.27 3.51 9.29
C ALA A 13 -12.94 2.94 9.83
N ASP A 14 -12.91 1.68 10.24
CA ASP A 14 -11.69 1.00 10.70
C ASP A 14 -10.76 0.61 9.54
N LEU A 15 -11.31 0.25 8.38
CA LEU A 15 -10.53 -0.14 7.20
C LEU A 15 -9.90 1.05 6.46
N LYS A 16 -10.50 2.24 6.52
CA LYS A 16 -9.98 3.44 5.84
C LYS A 16 -8.59 3.88 6.32
N PRO A 17 -8.30 3.96 7.64
CA PRO A 17 -6.97 4.22 8.15
C PRO A 17 -5.94 3.19 7.66
N LYS A 18 -6.27 1.90 7.72
CA LYS A 18 -5.40 0.82 7.22
C LYS A 18 -5.08 1.00 5.74
N LYS A 19 -6.08 1.31 4.90
CA LYS A 19 -5.88 1.61 3.48
C LYS A 19 -4.86 2.74 3.27
N ASN A 20 -5.00 3.83 4.03
CA ASN A 20 -4.14 5.00 3.91
C ASN A 20 -2.70 4.72 4.41
N GLU A 21 -2.56 3.96 5.49
CA GLU A 21 -1.25 3.51 5.99
C GLU A 21 -0.51 2.68 4.93
N LEU A 22 -1.19 1.69 4.36
CA LEU A 22 -0.63 0.85 3.29
C LEU A 22 -0.19 1.69 2.09
N ALA A 23 -1.01 2.65 1.66
CA ALA A 23 -0.65 3.57 0.57
C ALA A 23 0.61 4.39 0.89
N GLY A 24 0.73 4.89 2.13
CA GLY A 24 1.92 5.61 2.60
C GLY A 24 3.18 4.74 2.56
N ARG A 25 3.10 3.50 3.05
CA ARG A 25 4.22 2.55 3.07
C ARG A 25 4.65 2.12 1.65
N ILE A 26 3.69 1.90 0.75
CA ILE A 26 3.97 1.64 -0.66
C ILE A 26 4.71 2.82 -1.28
N ALA A 27 4.23 4.05 -1.07
CA ALA A 27 4.85 5.25 -1.61
C ALA A 27 6.29 5.46 -1.09
N ALA A 28 6.52 5.18 0.20
CA ALA A 28 7.85 5.25 0.80
C ALA A 28 8.83 4.25 0.14
N ASN A 29 8.42 2.99 0.00
CA ASN A 29 9.23 1.96 -0.66
C ASN A 29 9.53 2.31 -2.12
N LEU A 30 8.51 2.73 -2.89
CA LEU A 30 8.72 3.16 -4.27
C LEU A 30 9.63 4.38 -4.39
N ARG A 31 9.63 5.29 -3.40
CA ARG A 31 10.56 6.42 -3.36
C ARG A 31 11.99 5.96 -3.12
N ALA A 32 12.20 4.99 -2.21
CA ALA A 32 13.52 4.40 -1.98
C ALA A 32 14.07 3.77 -3.27
N VAL A 33 13.28 2.96 -3.97
CA VAL A 33 13.64 2.38 -5.27
C VAL A 33 13.99 3.46 -6.29
N LYS A 34 13.15 4.49 -6.43
CA LYS A 34 13.41 5.60 -7.36
C LYS A 34 14.71 6.33 -7.05
N ASN A 35 15.03 6.54 -5.77
CA ASN A 35 16.26 7.20 -5.37
C ASN A 35 17.49 6.36 -5.73
N THR A 36 17.45 5.04 -5.48
CA THR A 36 18.54 4.15 -5.88
C THR A 36 18.72 4.13 -7.40
N LEU A 37 17.63 3.99 -8.16
CA LEU A 37 17.71 4.00 -9.62
C LEU A 37 18.15 5.37 -10.17
N ALA A 38 17.77 6.48 -9.55
CA ALA A 38 18.24 7.81 -9.95
C ALA A 38 19.76 7.96 -9.72
N ALA A 39 20.29 7.36 -8.64
CA ALA A 39 21.72 7.38 -8.35
C ALA A 39 22.55 6.65 -9.42
N SER A 40 21.95 5.72 -10.18
CA SER A 40 22.63 5.01 -11.27
C SER A 40 23.08 5.92 -12.42
N ALA A 41 22.60 7.18 -12.48
CA ALA A 41 23.04 8.15 -13.46
C ALA A 41 24.49 8.62 -13.23
N VAL A 42 24.99 8.51 -12.00
CA VAL A 42 26.31 9.05 -11.59
C VAL A 42 27.14 8.06 -10.76
N THR A 43 26.53 6.98 -10.29
CA THR A 43 27.17 5.96 -9.44
C THR A 43 27.59 4.76 -10.30
N PRO A 44 28.86 4.33 -10.23
CA PRO A 44 29.31 3.09 -10.86
C PRO A 44 28.49 1.87 -10.43
N ILE A 45 28.35 0.88 -11.33
CA ILE A 45 27.45 -0.27 -11.13
C ILE A 45 27.84 -1.15 -9.93
N ASP A 46 29.13 -1.24 -9.62
CA ASP A 46 29.69 -1.98 -8.49
C ASP A 46 29.41 -1.34 -7.12
N GLN A 47 28.98 -0.07 -7.12
CA GLN A 47 28.62 0.69 -5.91
C GLN A 47 27.11 0.89 -5.78
N LEU A 48 26.32 0.44 -6.75
CA LEU A 48 24.88 0.61 -6.76
C LEU A 48 24.20 -0.51 -5.96
N ASP A 49 23.41 -0.15 -4.95
CA ASP A 49 22.66 -1.10 -4.12
C ASP A 49 21.40 -1.64 -4.82
N ILE A 50 21.60 -2.45 -5.86
CA ILE A 50 20.53 -3.08 -6.63
C ILE A 50 19.72 -4.05 -5.75
N GLU A 51 20.38 -4.73 -4.81
CA GLU A 51 19.73 -5.68 -3.91
C GLU A 51 18.76 -4.97 -2.96
N GLY A 52 19.16 -3.86 -2.35
CA GLY A 52 18.29 -3.03 -1.53
C GLY A 52 17.10 -2.45 -2.31
N ALA A 53 17.32 -2.02 -3.55
CA ALA A 53 16.22 -1.60 -4.43
C ALA A 53 15.25 -2.75 -4.73
N ALA A 54 15.74 -3.96 -4.95
CA ALA A 54 14.89 -5.13 -5.19
C ALA A 54 14.08 -5.50 -3.94
N VAL A 55 14.65 -5.41 -2.74
CA VAL A 55 13.94 -5.62 -1.47
C VAL A 55 12.79 -4.63 -1.32
N HIS A 56 13.05 -3.33 -1.46
CA HIS A 56 12.01 -2.30 -1.37
C HIS A 56 10.90 -2.49 -2.41
N LEU A 57 11.25 -2.92 -3.64
CA LEU A 57 10.27 -3.21 -4.68
C LEU A 57 9.40 -4.41 -4.33
N SER A 58 9.99 -5.48 -3.79
CA SER A 58 9.28 -6.67 -3.33
C SER A 58 8.31 -6.34 -2.18
N GLU A 59 8.76 -5.55 -1.19
CA GLU A 59 7.91 -5.07 -0.10
C GLU A 59 6.74 -4.22 -0.60
N ALA A 60 6.99 -3.29 -1.55
CA ALA A 60 5.93 -2.50 -2.16
C ALA A 60 4.90 -3.38 -2.88
N ALA A 61 5.33 -4.44 -3.56
CA ALA A 61 4.44 -5.39 -4.23
C ALA A 61 3.58 -6.17 -3.23
N ALA A 62 4.17 -6.66 -2.13
CA ALA A 62 3.43 -7.34 -1.06
C ALA A 62 2.40 -6.42 -0.40
N LEU A 63 2.80 -5.19 -0.05
CA LEU A 63 1.90 -4.18 0.53
C LEU A 63 0.77 -3.80 -0.44
N LYS A 64 1.05 -3.76 -1.75
CA LYS A 64 0.02 -3.50 -2.77
C LYS A 64 -1.04 -4.59 -2.80
N ALA A 65 -0.67 -5.87 -2.62
CA ALA A 65 -1.64 -6.95 -2.53
C ALA A 65 -2.60 -6.74 -1.34
N GLU A 66 -2.06 -6.42 -0.16
CA GLU A 66 -2.87 -6.14 1.04
C GLU A 66 -3.73 -4.88 0.88
N TYR A 67 -3.22 -3.85 0.21
CA TYR A 67 -3.96 -2.64 -0.12
C TYR A 67 -5.19 -2.95 -1.00
N LEU A 68 -5.01 -3.78 -2.03
CA LEU A 68 -6.10 -4.16 -2.93
C LEU A 68 -7.13 -5.02 -2.23
N GLU A 69 -6.71 -5.94 -1.37
CA GLU A 69 -7.62 -6.72 -0.53
C GLU A 69 -8.44 -5.81 0.40
N THR A 70 -7.80 -4.83 1.04
CA THR A 70 -8.46 -3.85 1.91
C THR A 70 -9.48 -3.01 1.13
N CYS A 71 -9.13 -2.57 -0.09
CA CYS A 71 -10.06 -1.88 -0.98
C CYS A 71 -11.26 -2.77 -1.35
N GLY A 72 -11.02 -4.05 -1.65
CA GLY A 72 -12.08 -5.01 -1.95
C GLY A 72 -13.05 -5.20 -0.79
N LYS A 73 -12.54 -5.29 0.44
CA LYS A 73 -13.37 -5.38 1.67
C LYS A 73 -14.24 -4.13 1.85
N ILE A 74 -13.66 -2.94 1.68
CA ILE A 74 -14.42 -1.69 1.75
C ILE A 74 -15.53 -1.68 0.69
N ALA A 75 -15.22 -2.02 -0.57
CA ALA A 75 -16.21 -2.02 -1.64
C ALA A 75 -17.31 -3.09 -1.47
N ALA A 76 -17.03 -4.20 -0.79
CA ALA A 76 -18.06 -5.17 -0.41
C ALA A 76 -19.00 -4.59 0.65
N LEU A 77 -18.46 -4.00 1.71
CA LEU A 77 -19.24 -3.37 2.78
C LEU A 77 -20.04 -2.16 2.29
N GLU A 78 -19.51 -1.37 1.34
CA GLU A 78 -20.24 -0.26 0.73
C GLU A 78 -21.46 -0.74 -0.06
N ARG A 79 -21.35 -1.87 -0.78
CA ARG A 79 -22.48 -2.52 -1.47
C ARG A 79 -23.53 -3.07 -0.52
N GLU A 80 -23.16 -3.47 0.70
CA GLU A 80 -24.12 -3.90 1.73
C GLU A 80 -24.94 -2.73 2.33
N LEU A 81 -24.49 -1.49 2.13
CA LEU A 81 -25.17 -0.28 2.60
C LEU A 81 -26.15 0.33 1.58
N GLU A 82 -26.00 -0.04 0.30
CA GLU A 82 -26.88 0.30 -0.82
C GLU A 82 -28.20 -0.48 -0.75
#